data_AF-A0A661G300-F1
#
_entry.id   AF-A0A661G300-F1
#
_cell.length_a   1.000
_cell.length_b   1.000
_cell.length_c   1.000
_cell.angle_alpha   90.00
_cell.angle_beta   90.00
_cell.angle_gamma   90.00
#
_symmetry.space_group_name_H-M   'P 1'
#
loop_
_entity.id
_entity.type
_entity.pdbx_description
1 polymer ?
#
loop_
_entity_poly.entity_id
_entity_poly.type
_entity_poly.pdbx_seq_one_letter_code
_entity_poly.pdbx_strand_id
1 'polypeptide(L)'
;MTSVCDNRRPDKSGGDAKVNKLIPLSLVCTLSAVVGCEGPAEPSASVEVKEAQEVVQDTNQPRPDVYAEFSLDADLSALSDGQRQMLVLFIEASQIMDDLFWRQAYGDDYPGWLASIGVDETRRFAELNYGPWDRLDDEAPFMEGAGEKPLGARFYPADMTKEEFEAADLEGKADLYSFVRRNEQGELTLVPYHVEYAQELARAADLLRQAADLAEHEGFANYLRLRADALVTDDFQESDFAWMDVKSNPIELVIGPIETYEDRLFGYRSAY
;
A
#
# COMPACT_ATOMS: atom_id res chain seq x y z
N MET A 1 42.59 -4.94 -53.10
CA MET A 1 43.17 -6.18 -52.54
C MET A 1 42.34 -6.55 -51.31
N THR A 2 41.25 -7.33 -51.45
CA THR A 2 41.19 -8.82 -51.33
C THR A 2 41.84 -9.30 -50.03
N SER A 3 41.22 -10.09 -49.14
CA SER A 3 40.25 -11.16 -49.32
C SER A 3 39.64 -11.62 -47.99
N VAL A 4 38.43 -12.16 -48.08
CA VAL A 4 37.70 -13.05 -47.16
C VAL A 4 38.42 -14.42 -47.01
N CYS A 5 38.19 -15.12 -45.88
CA CYS A 5 38.05 -16.59 -45.66
C CYS A 5 37.74 -16.77 -44.15
N ASP A 6 36.59 -17.20 -43.62
CA ASP A 6 35.81 -18.45 -43.75
C ASP A 6 36.66 -19.74 -43.75
N ASN A 7 36.58 -20.58 -42.69
CA ASN A 7 35.76 -21.79 -42.69
C ASN A 7 36.06 -22.78 -41.52
N ARG A 8 34.96 -23.37 -41.03
CA ARG A 8 34.74 -24.78 -40.64
C ARG A 8 35.19 -25.37 -39.28
N ARG A 9 34.16 -25.90 -38.58
CA ARG A 9 34.16 -26.98 -37.57
C ARG A 9 34.77 -28.29 -38.10
N PRO A 10 34.96 -29.27 -37.20
CA PRO A 10 34.28 -30.54 -37.42
C PRO A 10 33.45 -31.03 -36.21
N ASP A 11 32.38 -31.71 -36.60
CA ASP A 11 31.46 -32.59 -35.88
C ASP A 11 32.10 -33.98 -35.66
N LYS A 12 31.70 -34.68 -34.57
CA LYS A 12 31.53 -36.15 -34.45
C LYS A 12 30.68 -36.41 -33.19
N SER A 13 29.40 -36.76 -33.28
CA SER A 13 28.77 -38.00 -33.76
C SER A 13 28.75 -39.15 -32.74
N GLY A 14 27.54 -39.66 -32.47
CA GLY A 14 27.25 -40.98 -31.92
C GLY A 14 26.30 -40.89 -30.73
N GLY A 15 25.06 -41.35 -30.75
CA GLY A 15 24.32 -42.13 -31.75
C GLY A 15 23.18 -42.83 -31.00
N ASP A 16 21.97 -42.78 -31.57
CA ASP A 16 20.95 -43.83 -31.68
C ASP A 16 20.54 -44.64 -30.42
N ALA A 17 19.27 -44.94 -30.15
CA ALA A 17 18.03 -44.78 -30.88
C ALA A 17 16.84 -45.16 -29.97
N LYS A 18 15.67 -44.56 -30.26
CA LYS A 18 14.28 -45.13 -30.34
C LYS A 18 13.90 -46.24 -29.33
N VAL A 19 12.71 -46.22 -28.75
CA VAL A 19 11.47 -46.64 -29.45
C VAL A 19 10.22 -46.16 -28.68
N ASN A 20 9.28 -45.68 -29.48
CA ASN A 20 7.91 -45.30 -29.15
C ASN A 20 7.03 -46.57 -28.99
N LYS A 21 6.11 -46.62 -28.01
CA LYS A 21 4.89 -47.45 -28.11
C LYS A 21 3.80 -46.98 -27.14
N LEU A 22 2.57 -47.13 -27.62
CA LEU A 22 1.32 -46.51 -27.22
C LEU A 22 0.34 -47.62 -26.78
N ILE A 23 -0.68 -47.22 -26.01
CA ILE A 23 -2.02 -47.83 -25.78
C ILE A 23 -2.17 -49.03 -24.78
N PRO A 24 -3.39 -49.38 -24.28
CA PRO A 24 -3.93 -49.04 -22.94
C PRO A 24 -4.45 -50.27 -22.14
N LEU A 25 -5.30 -50.03 -21.12
CA LEU A 25 -6.43 -50.88 -20.66
C LEU A 25 -6.32 -51.58 -19.28
N SER A 26 -7.45 -51.53 -18.56
CA SER A 26 -8.00 -52.48 -17.56
C SER A 26 -7.76 -52.26 -16.06
N LEU A 27 -8.75 -51.60 -15.45
CA LEU A 27 -9.69 -52.16 -14.46
C LEU A 27 -9.24 -53.42 -13.69
N VAL A 28 -9.02 -53.28 -12.38
CA VAL A 28 -9.13 -54.38 -11.39
C VAL A 28 -9.91 -53.87 -10.18
N CYS A 29 -11.14 -54.39 -10.05
CA CYS A 29 -11.93 -54.39 -8.82
C CYS A 29 -11.27 -55.32 -7.80
N THR A 30 -10.95 -54.83 -6.60
CA THR A 30 -10.74 -55.67 -5.42
C THR A 30 -11.86 -55.42 -4.41
N LEU A 31 -12.73 -56.42 -4.32
CA LEU A 31 -13.78 -56.58 -3.33
C LEU A 31 -13.13 -57.01 -2.01
N SER A 32 -13.29 -56.25 -0.94
CA SER A 32 -13.03 -56.73 0.43
C SER A 32 -14.29 -56.54 1.25
N ALA A 33 -14.93 -57.67 1.55
CA ALA A 33 -16.06 -57.76 2.44
C ALA A 33 -15.56 -57.62 3.89
N VAL A 34 -16.16 -56.70 4.65
CA VAL A 34 -16.09 -56.72 6.11
C VAL A 34 -17.51 -56.72 6.62
N VAL A 35 -17.87 -57.84 7.25
CA VAL A 35 -19.11 -58.06 8.00
C VAL A 35 -19.02 -57.30 9.32
N GLY A 36 -20.16 -56.77 9.76
CA GLY A 36 -20.26 -55.72 10.77
C GLY A 36 -20.06 -56.13 12.23
N CYS A 37 -20.04 -55.08 13.06
CA CYS A 37 -20.48 -55.08 14.44
C CYS A 37 -21.20 -53.75 14.69
N GLU A 38 -22.45 -53.84 15.11
CA GLU A 38 -23.33 -52.73 15.50
C GLU A 38 -22.76 -51.93 16.69
N GLY A 39 -22.72 -50.61 16.52
CA GLY A 39 -22.59 -49.62 17.59
C GLY A 39 -23.84 -48.71 17.59
N PRO A 40 -24.24 -48.18 18.74
CA PRO A 40 -25.54 -47.52 18.89
C PRO A 40 -25.61 -46.20 18.12
N ALA A 41 -26.76 -45.95 17.50
CA ALA A 41 -27.07 -44.74 16.75
C ALA A 41 -27.15 -43.52 17.67
N GLU A 42 -26.32 -42.51 17.41
CA GLU A 42 -26.45 -41.17 17.99
C GLU A 42 -27.50 -40.35 17.21
N PRO A 43 -28.30 -39.52 17.91
CA PRO A 43 -29.43 -38.82 17.29
C PRO A 43 -28.96 -37.68 16.36
N SER A 44 -29.59 -37.62 15.20
CA SER A 44 -29.49 -36.52 14.24
C SER A 44 -29.91 -35.20 14.89
N ALA A 45 -28.96 -34.28 15.04
CA ALA A 45 -29.25 -32.90 15.39
C ALA A 45 -29.73 -32.17 14.13
N SER A 46 -31.01 -31.79 14.14
CA SER A 46 -31.60 -30.85 13.19
C SER A 46 -30.98 -29.46 13.39
N VAL A 47 -30.30 -28.94 12.38
CA VAL A 47 -29.81 -27.56 12.36
C VAL A 47 -30.98 -26.65 11.99
N GLU A 48 -31.51 -25.93 12.98
CA GLU A 48 -32.38 -24.78 12.75
C GLU A 48 -31.57 -23.67 12.06
N VAL A 49 -31.98 -23.31 10.86
CA VAL A 49 -31.47 -22.12 10.16
C VAL A 49 -32.11 -20.90 10.83
N LYS A 50 -31.34 -20.17 11.64
CA LYS A 50 -31.74 -18.83 12.09
C LYS A 50 -31.65 -17.87 10.91
N GLU A 51 -32.77 -17.22 10.59
CA GLU A 51 -32.84 -16.10 9.67
C GLU A 51 -31.78 -15.04 10.04
N ALA A 52 -31.08 -14.54 9.02
CA ALA A 52 -30.15 -13.42 9.15
C ALA A 52 -30.95 -12.17 9.56
N GLN A 53 -30.87 -11.80 10.84
CA GLN A 53 -31.24 -10.47 11.28
C GLN A 53 -30.19 -9.49 10.76
N GLU A 54 -30.65 -8.39 10.15
CA GLU A 54 -29.79 -7.24 9.81
C GLU A 54 -28.96 -6.85 11.02
N VAL A 55 -27.63 -6.89 10.85
CA VAL A 55 -26.68 -6.39 11.85
C VAL A 55 -26.81 -4.87 11.83
N VAL A 56 -27.63 -4.33 12.73
CA VAL A 56 -27.50 -2.92 13.13
C VAL A 56 -26.15 -2.85 13.84
N GLN A 57 -25.11 -2.38 13.15
CA GLN A 57 -23.83 -2.13 13.78
C GLN A 57 -24.02 -1.06 14.85
N ASP A 58 -23.74 -1.42 16.10
CA ASP A 58 -23.68 -0.50 17.24
C ASP A 58 -22.52 0.45 16.97
N THR A 59 -22.82 1.67 16.52
CA THR A 59 -21.79 2.66 16.23
C THR A 59 -21.31 3.25 17.55
N ASN A 60 -19.99 3.18 17.79
CA ASN A 60 -19.41 3.80 18.97
C ASN A 60 -19.59 5.33 18.87
N GLN A 61 -19.75 6.00 20.01
CA GLN A 61 -19.82 7.46 20.00
C GLN A 61 -18.43 8.06 19.72
N PRO A 62 -18.33 9.17 18.94
CA PRO A 62 -17.08 9.90 18.78
C PRO A 62 -16.50 10.30 20.15
N ARG A 63 -15.18 10.17 20.30
CA ARG A 63 -14.50 10.42 21.58
C ARG A 63 -13.18 11.19 21.40
N PRO A 64 -13.20 12.40 20.81
CA PRO A 64 -11.98 13.16 20.52
C PRO A 64 -11.09 13.41 21.74
N ASP A 65 -11.67 13.48 22.95
CA ASP A 65 -10.96 13.71 24.20
C ASP A 65 -9.98 12.59 24.62
N VAL A 66 -9.99 11.43 23.94
CA VAL A 66 -8.94 10.42 24.15
C VAL A 66 -7.56 10.88 23.66
N TYR A 67 -7.54 11.87 22.76
CA TYR A 67 -6.33 12.55 22.32
C TYR A 67 -6.10 13.80 23.16
N ALA A 68 -5.03 13.80 23.97
CA ALA A 68 -4.65 14.97 24.72
C ALA A 68 -4.10 16.07 23.80
N GLU A 69 -4.62 17.29 23.91
CA GLU A 69 -4.08 18.43 23.19
C GLU A 69 -2.75 18.90 23.81
N PHE A 70 -1.74 19.10 22.96
CA PHE A 70 -0.44 19.61 23.35
C PHE A 70 0.14 20.51 22.25
N SER A 71 0.83 21.57 22.64
CA SER A 71 1.52 22.48 21.70
C SER A 71 2.91 21.95 21.40
N LEU A 72 3.19 21.65 20.13
CA LEU A 72 4.54 21.31 19.67
C LEU A 72 5.26 22.59 19.27
N ASP A 73 6.16 23.03 20.14
CA ASP A 73 7.00 24.21 19.94
C ASP A 73 8.49 23.82 19.80
N ALA A 74 9.25 24.61 19.04
CA ALA A 74 10.69 24.41 18.86
C ALA A 74 11.44 25.75 18.91
N ASP A 75 12.62 25.75 19.52
CA ASP A 75 13.53 26.90 19.46
C ASP A 75 14.27 26.92 18.12
N LEU A 76 13.90 27.88 17.26
CA LEU A 76 14.47 28.06 15.93
C LEU A 76 15.56 29.15 15.88
N SER A 77 15.98 29.68 17.03
CA SER A 77 16.92 30.80 17.10
C SER A 77 18.30 30.48 16.52
N ALA A 78 18.70 29.21 16.54
CA ALA A 78 19.95 28.73 15.97
C ALA A 78 19.93 28.57 14.44
N LEU A 79 18.76 28.59 13.79
CA LEU A 79 18.65 28.41 12.35
C LEU A 79 19.03 29.69 11.59
N SER A 80 19.60 29.53 10.40
CA SER A 80 19.79 30.62 9.45
C SER A 80 18.45 31.05 8.81
N ASP A 81 18.46 32.19 8.11
CA ASP A 81 17.29 32.63 7.34
C ASP A 81 16.93 31.63 6.22
N GLY A 82 17.95 31.06 5.56
CA GLY A 82 17.76 30.03 4.51
C GLY A 82 17.15 28.76 5.08
N GLN A 83 17.61 28.32 6.25
CA GLN A 83 17.05 27.18 6.97
C GLN A 83 15.60 27.43 7.44
N ARG A 84 15.27 28.64 7.92
CA ARG A 84 13.89 28.99 8.24
C ARG A 84 12.98 28.96 7.02
N GLN A 85 13.44 29.48 5.88
CA GLN A 85 12.68 29.43 4.63
C GLN A 85 12.50 27.98 4.13
N MET A 86 13.51 27.13 4.34
CA MET A 86 13.43 25.71 4.02
C MET A 86 12.34 24.99 4.83
N LEU A 87 12.18 25.31 6.12
CA LEU A 87 11.08 24.75 6.94
C LEU A 87 9.70 25.10 6.37
N VAL A 88 9.51 26.29 5.81
CA VAL A 88 8.25 26.68 5.14
C VAL A 88 7.97 25.75 3.95
N LEU A 89 8.98 25.50 3.11
CA LEU A 89 8.85 24.60 1.96
C LEU A 89 8.57 23.16 2.39
N PHE A 90 9.19 22.70 3.48
CA PHE A 90 8.90 21.36 4.03
C PHE A 90 7.48 21.24 4.55
N ILE A 91 6.97 22.26 5.25
CA ILE A 91 5.57 22.27 5.70
C ILE A 91 4.62 22.21 4.50
N GLU A 92 4.89 22.98 3.44
CA GLU A 92 4.08 22.92 2.21
C GLU A 92 4.13 21.55 1.53
N ALA A 93 5.29 20.88 1.52
CA ALA A 93 5.42 19.53 0.98
C ALA A 93 4.72 18.49 1.87
N SER A 94 4.81 18.62 3.20
CA SER A 94 4.12 17.75 4.16
C SER A 94 2.61 17.85 4.08
N GLN A 95 2.05 19.04 3.78
CA GLN A 95 0.62 19.19 3.52
C GLN A 95 0.15 18.41 2.30
N ILE A 96 1.02 18.21 1.30
CA ILE A 96 0.71 17.34 0.16
C ILE A 96 0.68 15.88 0.61
N MET A 97 1.64 15.44 1.43
CA MET A 97 1.64 14.07 1.95
C MET A 97 0.41 13.79 2.82
N ASP A 98 0.00 14.74 3.65
CA ASP A 98 -1.23 14.67 4.46
C ASP A 98 -2.48 14.43 3.58
N ASP A 99 -2.62 15.19 2.49
CA ASP A 99 -3.69 14.98 1.51
C ASP A 99 -3.60 13.59 0.84
N LEU A 100 -2.41 13.16 0.42
CA LEU A 100 -2.23 11.84 -0.18
C LEU A 100 -2.58 10.71 0.79
N PHE A 101 -2.22 10.85 2.07
CA PHE A 101 -2.58 9.87 3.09
C PHE A 101 -4.10 9.81 3.33
N TRP A 102 -4.78 10.96 3.38
CA TRP A 102 -6.24 10.99 3.43
C TRP A 102 -6.89 10.22 2.26
N ARG A 103 -6.34 10.37 1.06
CA ARG A 103 -6.81 9.68 -0.14
C ARG A 103 -6.54 8.17 -0.08
N GLN A 104 -5.44 7.76 0.53
CA GLN A 104 -5.09 6.35 0.74
C GLN A 104 -5.96 5.69 1.83
N ALA A 105 -6.23 6.39 2.94
CA ALA A 105 -6.97 5.87 4.08
C ALA A 105 -8.49 5.87 3.85
N TYR A 106 -9.02 6.96 3.28
CA TYR A 106 -10.46 7.20 3.12
C TYR A 106 -10.88 7.23 1.64
N GLY A 107 -10.27 8.12 0.85
CA GLY A 107 -10.61 8.32 -0.56
C GLY A 107 -10.56 9.79 -1.00
N ASP A 108 -10.62 10.02 -2.30
CA ASP A 108 -10.45 11.35 -2.92
C ASP A 108 -11.53 12.38 -2.53
N ASP A 109 -12.69 11.92 -2.07
CA ASP A 109 -13.83 12.77 -1.68
C ASP A 109 -13.82 13.16 -0.19
N TYR A 110 -12.76 12.81 0.56
CA TYR A 110 -12.62 13.15 1.98
C TYR A 110 -12.89 14.63 2.32
N PRO A 111 -12.51 15.65 1.52
CA PRO A 111 -12.75 17.04 1.90
C PRO A 111 -14.24 17.37 1.86
N GLY A 112 -14.97 16.80 0.88
CA GLY A 112 -16.41 16.94 0.77
C GLY A 112 -17.14 16.19 1.89
N TRP A 113 -16.66 14.99 2.22
CA TRP A 113 -17.17 14.22 3.34
C TRP A 113 -16.98 14.96 4.68
N LEU A 114 -15.77 15.42 5.01
CA LEU A 114 -15.51 16.21 6.22
C LEU A 114 -16.37 17.46 6.31
N ALA A 115 -16.56 18.16 5.19
CA ALA A 115 -17.43 19.33 5.13
C ALA A 115 -18.90 18.99 5.43
N SER A 116 -19.36 17.79 5.08
CA SER A 116 -20.73 17.33 5.34
C SER A 116 -21.03 17.06 6.82
N ILE A 117 -20.00 16.76 7.63
CA ILE A 117 -20.13 16.51 9.08
C ILE A 117 -20.42 17.81 9.84
N GLY A 118 -19.94 18.95 9.35
CA GLY A 118 -20.08 20.25 10.02
C GLY A 118 -18.80 20.69 10.73
N VAL A 119 -18.90 21.19 11.96
CA VAL A 119 -17.76 21.67 12.79
C VAL A 119 -17.96 21.26 14.26
N ASP A 120 -18.30 20.00 14.48
CA ASP A 120 -18.54 19.43 15.80
C ASP A 120 -17.43 18.45 16.23
N GLU A 121 -17.62 17.83 17.39
CA GLU A 121 -16.71 16.82 17.95
C GLU A 121 -16.53 15.61 17.01
N THR A 122 -17.56 15.24 16.25
CA THR A 122 -17.51 14.16 15.26
C THR A 122 -16.51 14.47 14.16
N ARG A 123 -16.56 15.69 13.61
CA ARG A 123 -15.59 16.12 12.60
C ARG A 123 -14.18 16.13 13.17
N ARG A 124 -13.98 16.68 14.37
CA ARG A 124 -12.66 16.71 14.99
C ARG A 124 -12.10 15.29 15.16
N PHE A 125 -12.94 14.35 15.58
CA PHE A 125 -12.53 12.96 15.75
C PHE A 125 -12.25 12.27 14.41
N ALA A 126 -13.04 12.55 13.37
CA ALA A 126 -12.77 12.11 12.00
C ALA A 126 -11.44 12.64 11.47
N GLU A 127 -11.14 13.92 11.71
CA GLU A 127 -9.88 14.54 11.31
C GLU A 127 -8.66 13.88 11.98
N LEU A 128 -8.76 13.57 13.28
CA LEU A 128 -7.70 12.89 14.03
C LEU A 128 -7.47 11.43 13.57
N ASN A 129 -8.49 10.80 13.00
CA ASN A 129 -8.46 9.39 12.61
C ASN A 129 -8.34 9.16 11.10
N TYR A 130 -8.29 10.20 10.27
CA TYR A 130 -8.28 10.07 8.80
C TYR A 130 -9.46 9.24 8.26
N GLY A 131 -10.65 9.40 8.86
CA GLY A 131 -11.85 8.66 8.49
C GLY A 131 -12.83 8.41 9.65
N PRO A 132 -13.96 7.72 9.41
CA PRO A 132 -15.01 7.43 10.39
C PRO A 132 -14.71 6.23 11.32
N TRP A 133 -13.44 5.86 11.50
CA TRP A 133 -13.00 4.68 12.26
C TRP A 133 -12.05 5.07 13.39
N ASP A 134 -12.28 4.58 14.61
CA ASP A 134 -11.42 4.88 15.76
C ASP A 134 -10.13 4.03 15.68
N ARG A 135 -9.02 4.66 15.30
CA ARG A 135 -7.70 4.01 15.18
C ARG A 135 -7.18 3.45 16.51
N LEU A 136 -7.68 3.93 17.65
CA LEU A 136 -7.34 3.44 18.99
C LEU A 136 -8.31 2.35 19.50
N ASP A 137 -9.34 2.01 18.72
CA ASP A 137 -10.33 0.98 19.03
C ASP A 137 -10.50 0.01 17.85
N ASP A 138 -9.36 -0.50 17.34
CA ASP A 138 -9.28 -1.48 16.24
C ASP A 138 -10.01 -1.07 14.94
N GLU A 139 -10.09 0.24 14.66
CA GLU A 139 -10.81 0.83 13.52
C GLU A 139 -12.33 0.60 13.62
N ALA A 140 -12.89 0.52 14.82
CA ALA A 140 -14.33 0.46 15.03
C ALA A 140 -15.03 1.72 14.44
N PRO A 141 -16.11 1.56 13.68
CA PRO A 141 -16.83 2.70 13.11
C PRO A 141 -17.55 3.49 14.21
N PHE A 142 -17.41 4.81 14.16
CA PHE A 142 -18.09 5.72 15.09
C PHE A 142 -19.17 6.61 14.41
N MET A 143 -19.45 6.36 13.13
CA MET A 143 -20.46 7.08 12.37
C MET A 143 -21.44 6.11 11.69
N GLU A 144 -22.73 6.48 11.70
CA GLU A 144 -23.76 5.74 10.97
C GLU A 144 -23.45 5.68 9.48
N GLY A 145 -23.54 4.48 8.90
CA GLY A 145 -23.28 4.25 7.47
C GLY A 145 -21.81 4.11 7.09
N ALA A 146 -20.85 4.25 8.03
CA ALA A 146 -19.43 4.06 7.74
C ALA A 146 -19.07 2.61 7.36
N GLY A 147 -19.72 1.64 8.03
CA GLY A 147 -19.38 0.22 7.90
C GLY A 147 -17.98 -0.11 8.45
N GLU A 148 -17.53 -1.34 8.25
CA GLU A 148 -16.17 -1.75 8.63
C GLU A 148 -15.14 -1.09 7.72
N LYS A 149 -13.99 -0.70 8.30
CA LYS A 149 -12.87 -0.18 7.51
C LYS A 149 -12.37 -1.25 6.55
N PRO A 150 -12.28 -0.98 5.23
CA PRO A 150 -11.69 -1.92 4.29
C PRO A 150 -10.26 -2.27 4.71
N LEU A 151 -9.95 -3.56 4.83
CA LEU A 151 -8.61 -4.00 5.25
C LEU A 151 -7.52 -3.50 4.28
N GLY A 152 -7.84 -3.38 3.00
CA GLY A 152 -6.91 -2.87 1.99
C GLY A 152 -6.96 -1.35 1.81
N ALA A 153 -7.65 -0.62 2.72
CA ALA A 153 -7.95 0.81 2.60
C ALA A 153 -8.37 1.17 1.16
N ARG A 154 -7.69 2.12 0.51
CA ARG A 154 -7.89 2.49 -0.91
C ARG A 154 -6.78 1.96 -1.83
N PHE A 155 -5.94 1.06 -1.33
CA PHE A 155 -4.86 0.46 -2.12
C PHE A 155 -5.34 -0.55 -3.16
N TYR A 156 -6.50 -1.16 -2.92
CA TYR A 156 -7.10 -2.21 -3.73
C TYR A 156 -8.53 -1.87 -4.13
N PRO A 157 -9.10 -2.48 -5.20
CA PRO A 157 -10.52 -2.34 -5.50
C PRO A 157 -11.38 -2.87 -4.34
N ALA A 158 -12.43 -2.14 -3.99
CA ALA A 158 -13.28 -2.49 -2.83
C ALA A 158 -14.02 -3.83 -2.99
N ASP A 159 -14.21 -4.30 -4.22
CA ASP A 159 -14.87 -5.56 -4.56
C ASP A 159 -13.87 -6.71 -4.81
N MET A 160 -12.58 -6.48 -4.64
CA MET A 160 -11.53 -7.47 -4.89
C MET A 160 -11.48 -8.52 -3.78
N THR A 161 -11.44 -9.81 -4.14
CA THR A 161 -11.18 -10.88 -3.18
C THR A 161 -9.69 -11.21 -3.08
N LYS A 162 -9.29 -11.86 -1.98
CA LYS A 162 -7.90 -12.33 -1.82
C LYS A 162 -7.52 -13.35 -2.89
N GLU A 163 -8.43 -14.27 -3.21
CA GLU A 163 -8.22 -15.32 -4.21
C GLU A 163 -8.09 -14.73 -5.61
N GLU A 164 -8.89 -13.72 -5.94
CA GLU A 164 -8.77 -12.98 -7.19
C GLU A 164 -7.40 -12.33 -7.29
N PHE A 165 -6.99 -11.59 -6.25
CA PHE A 165 -5.68 -10.98 -6.19
C PHE A 165 -4.61 -12.05 -6.37
N GLU A 166 -4.58 -13.10 -5.55
CA GLU A 166 -3.59 -14.18 -5.57
C GLU A 166 -3.49 -14.88 -6.93
N ALA A 167 -4.60 -15.08 -7.64
CA ALA A 167 -4.61 -15.70 -8.96
C ALA A 167 -4.13 -14.77 -10.10
N ALA A 168 -4.15 -13.45 -9.91
CA ALA A 168 -3.74 -12.49 -10.93
C ALA A 168 -2.23 -12.56 -11.21
N ASP A 169 -1.86 -12.60 -12.49
CA ASP A 169 -0.47 -12.55 -12.96
C ASP A 169 -0.05 -11.08 -13.13
N LEU A 170 0.55 -10.52 -12.08
CA LEU A 170 0.99 -9.12 -12.01
C LEU A 170 2.49 -9.10 -11.67
N GLU A 171 3.32 -8.58 -12.56
CA GLU A 171 4.72 -8.27 -12.24
C GLU A 171 4.74 -7.14 -11.21
N GLY A 172 5.49 -7.29 -10.11
CA GLY A 172 5.51 -6.29 -9.03
C GLY A 172 4.29 -6.32 -8.10
N LYS A 173 3.55 -7.43 -8.07
CA LYS A 173 2.31 -7.60 -7.27
C LYS A 173 2.43 -7.23 -5.79
N ALA A 174 3.59 -7.45 -5.20
CA ALA A 174 3.88 -7.17 -3.79
C ALA A 174 4.74 -5.91 -3.60
N ASP A 175 4.88 -5.06 -4.62
CA ASP A 175 5.69 -3.85 -4.55
C ASP A 175 5.08 -2.83 -3.59
N LEU A 176 5.92 -1.98 -3.02
CA LEU A 176 5.48 -1.02 -2.01
C LEU A 176 4.68 0.15 -2.61
N TYR A 177 5.00 0.54 -3.85
CA TYR A 177 4.65 1.84 -4.42
C TYR A 177 3.66 1.75 -5.59
N SER A 178 2.68 0.86 -5.50
CA SER A 178 1.62 0.77 -6.51
C SER A 178 0.24 0.47 -5.94
N PHE A 179 -0.76 1.05 -6.59
CA PHE A 179 -2.16 0.72 -6.39
C PHE A 179 -2.56 -0.49 -7.23
N VAL A 180 -3.47 -1.30 -6.72
CA VAL A 180 -4.23 -2.25 -7.54
C VAL A 180 -5.51 -1.57 -7.99
N ARG A 181 -5.76 -1.60 -9.29
CA ARG A 181 -6.96 -1.04 -9.93
C ARG A 181 -7.56 -2.05 -10.89
N ARG A 182 -8.80 -1.81 -11.32
CA ARG A 182 -9.42 -2.54 -12.42
C ARG A 182 -9.26 -1.75 -13.71
N ASN A 183 -8.86 -2.41 -14.79
CA ASN A 183 -8.91 -1.82 -16.13
C ASN A 183 -10.34 -1.82 -16.70
N GLU A 184 -10.52 -1.32 -17.92
CA GLU A 184 -11.83 -1.28 -18.60
C GLU A 184 -12.45 -2.67 -18.83
N GLN A 185 -11.62 -3.72 -18.85
CA GLN A 185 -12.04 -5.12 -19.00
C GLN A 185 -12.36 -5.78 -17.64
N GLY A 186 -12.18 -5.07 -16.54
CA GLY A 186 -12.40 -5.56 -15.17
C GLY A 186 -11.21 -6.34 -14.58
N GLU A 187 -10.11 -6.47 -15.32
CA GLU A 187 -8.91 -7.18 -14.88
C GLU A 187 -8.08 -6.31 -13.93
N LEU A 188 -7.40 -6.95 -12.97
CA LEU A 188 -6.51 -6.25 -12.06
C LEU A 188 -5.27 -5.73 -12.79
N THR A 189 -4.84 -4.51 -12.47
CA THR A 189 -3.63 -3.88 -12.98
C THR A 189 -2.93 -3.11 -11.85
N LEU A 190 -1.63 -2.90 -11.99
CA LEU A 190 -0.87 -2.04 -11.09
C LEU A 190 -0.75 -0.62 -11.66
N VAL A 191 -0.97 0.37 -10.81
CA VAL A 191 -0.76 1.79 -11.12
C VAL A 191 0.28 2.33 -10.13
N PRO A 192 1.49 2.70 -10.58
CA PRO A 192 2.52 3.27 -9.70
C PRO A 192 2.05 4.56 -9.01
N TYR A 193 2.55 4.83 -7.81
CA TYR A 193 2.17 6.03 -7.06
C TYR A 193 2.54 7.32 -7.79
N HIS A 194 3.74 7.38 -8.38
CA HIS A 194 4.16 8.54 -9.18
C HIS A 194 3.27 8.81 -10.41
N VAL A 195 2.51 7.81 -10.86
CA VAL A 195 1.54 7.96 -11.95
C VAL A 195 0.18 8.40 -11.42
N GLU A 196 -0.33 7.75 -10.36
CA GLU A 196 -1.64 8.08 -9.77
C GLU A 196 -1.66 9.50 -9.20
N TYR A 197 -0.57 9.93 -8.55
CA TYR A 197 -0.44 11.21 -7.86
C TYR A 197 0.56 12.14 -8.56
N ALA A 198 0.65 12.05 -9.88
CA ALA A 198 1.69 12.73 -10.66
C ALA A 198 1.76 14.25 -10.43
N GLN A 199 0.61 14.91 -10.30
CA GLN A 199 0.56 16.37 -10.13
C GLN A 199 1.05 16.79 -8.74
N GLU A 200 0.58 16.11 -7.72
CA GLU A 200 0.87 16.33 -6.31
C GLU A 200 2.36 16.05 -6.03
N LEU A 201 2.85 14.91 -6.51
CA LEU A 201 4.24 14.48 -6.33
C LEU A 201 5.22 15.34 -7.12
N ALA A 202 4.85 15.82 -8.31
CA ALA A 202 5.66 16.80 -9.03
C ALA A 202 5.79 18.13 -8.26
N ARG A 203 4.71 18.60 -7.63
CA ARG A 203 4.75 19.80 -6.79
C ARG A 203 5.60 19.59 -5.53
N ALA A 204 5.43 18.45 -4.84
CA ALA A 204 6.26 18.10 -3.69
C ALA A 204 7.74 18.02 -4.06
N ALA A 205 8.07 17.37 -5.18
CA ALA A 205 9.42 17.29 -5.70
C ALA A 205 10.02 18.68 -6.00
N ASP A 206 9.25 19.60 -6.60
CA ASP A 206 9.70 20.97 -6.84
C ASP A 206 10.01 21.72 -5.53
N LEU A 207 9.15 21.60 -4.52
CA LEU A 207 9.38 22.18 -3.19
C LEU A 207 10.65 21.62 -2.54
N LEU A 208 10.91 20.31 -2.64
CA LEU A 208 12.14 19.70 -2.14
C LEU A 208 13.39 20.18 -2.89
N ARG A 209 13.31 20.39 -4.22
CA ARG A 209 14.41 20.97 -5.00
C ARG A 209 14.70 22.41 -4.61
N GLN A 210 13.66 23.24 -4.42
CA GLN A 210 13.81 24.60 -3.91
C GLN A 210 14.45 24.61 -2.51
N ALA A 211 14.03 23.69 -1.64
CA ALA A 211 14.63 23.52 -0.31
C ALA A 211 16.10 23.09 -0.39
N ALA A 212 16.45 22.21 -1.34
CA ALA A 212 17.83 21.79 -1.58
C ALA A 212 18.75 22.94 -2.01
N ASP A 213 18.22 23.95 -2.70
CA ASP A 213 18.98 25.13 -3.12
C ASP A 213 19.21 26.12 -1.97
N LEU A 214 18.41 26.03 -0.89
CA LEU A 214 18.60 26.78 0.35
C LEU A 214 19.50 26.04 1.36
N ALA A 215 19.84 24.78 1.10
CA ALA A 215 20.57 23.95 2.03
C ALA A 215 22.06 24.29 2.06
N GLU A 216 22.54 24.65 3.25
CA GLU A 216 23.95 24.94 3.53
C GLU A 216 24.79 23.65 3.67
N HIS A 217 24.15 22.53 4.01
CA HIS A 217 24.81 21.22 4.15
C HIS A 217 24.68 20.41 2.85
N GLU A 218 25.79 20.21 2.15
CA GLU A 218 25.81 19.56 0.81
C GLU A 218 25.17 18.17 0.80
N GLY A 219 25.43 17.34 1.81
CA GLY A 219 24.82 16.01 1.91
C GLY A 219 23.30 16.05 2.08
N PHE A 220 22.78 17.08 2.75
CA PHE A 220 21.34 17.24 2.95
C PHE A 220 20.70 17.77 1.66
N ALA A 221 21.35 18.73 1.00
CA ALA A 221 20.95 19.18 -0.33
C ALA A 221 20.88 18.02 -1.34
N ASN A 222 21.86 17.12 -1.30
CA ASN A 222 21.88 15.92 -2.14
C ASN A 222 20.70 14.99 -1.83
N TYR A 223 20.48 14.67 -0.55
CA TYR A 223 19.31 13.89 -0.12
C TYR A 223 18.00 14.48 -0.63
N LEU A 224 17.77 15.79 -0.45
CA LEU A 224 16.54 16.44 -0.88
C LEU A 224 16.31 16.34 -2.40
N ARG A 225 17.37 16.46 -3.21
CA ARG A 225 17.27 16.29 -4.67
C ARG A 225 16.96 14.84 -5.05
N LEU A 226 17.65 13.88 -4.45
CA LEU A 226 17.38 12.45 -4.69
C LEU A 226 15.98 12.06 -4.25
N ARG A 227 15.50 12.58 -3.11
CA ARG A 227 14.13 12.33 -2.63
C ARG A 227 13.10 12.98 -3.55
N ALA A 228 13.37 14.17 -4.07
CA ALA A 228 12.51 14.81 -5.07
C ALA A 228 12.39 13.97 -6.34
N ASP A 229 13.49 13.37 -6.81
CA ASP A 229 13.48 12.48 -7.96
C ASP A 229 12.72 11.18 -7.65
N ALA A 230 12.95 10.59 -6.47
CA ALA A 230 12.26 9.39 -6.02
C ALA A 230 10.74 9.55 -5.96
N LEU A 231 10.23 10.71 -5.51
CA LEU A 231 8.78 10.98 -5.48
C LEU A 231 8.13 10.91 -6.87
N VAL A 232 8.87 11.11 -7.95
CA VAL A 232 8.33 11.10 -9.33
C VAL A 232 8.78 9.88 -10.15
N THR A 233 9.51 8.95 -9.53
CA THR A 233 9.97 7.70 -10.17
C THR A 233 9.62 6.43 -9.39
N ASP A 234 9.20 6.56 -8.14
CA ASP A 234 9.05 5.49 -7.15
C ASP A 234 10.36 4.71 -6.81
N ASP A 235 11.53 5.24 -7.16
CA ASP A 235 12.84 4.67 -6.80
C ASP A 235 13.45 5.37 -5.59
N PHE A 236 13.10 4.90 -4.38
CA PHE A 236 13.49 5.54 -3.13
C PHE A 236 14.86 5.11 -2.58
N GLN A 237 15.43 3.99 -3.05
CA GLN A 237 16.59 3.37 -2.41
C GLN A 237 17.81 4.29 -2.35
N GLU A 238 18.11 5.00 -3.44
CA GLU A 238 19.26 5.92 -3.46
C GLU A 238 19.06 7.09 -2.48
N SER A 239 17.83 7.62 -2.41
CA SER A 239 17.48 8.70 -1.49
C SER A 239 17.52 8.25 -0.02
N ASP A 240 17.18 7.00 0.27
CA ASP A 240 17.22 6.43 1.63
C ASP A 240 18.65 6.27 2.13
N PHE A 241 19.57 5.84 1.26
CA PHE A 241 21.00 5.81 1.59
C PHE A 241 21.55 7.22 1.82
N ALA A 242 21.18 8.18 0.95
CA ALA A 242 21.59 9.56 1.12
C ALA A 242 21.04 10.17 2.43
N TRP A 243 19.80 9.87 2.81
CA TRP A 243 19.21 10.28 4.08
C TRP A 243 20.02 9.73 5.27
N MET A 244 20.33 8.44 5.25
CA MET A 244 21.12 7.81 6.31
C MET A 244 22.52 8.43 6.44
N ASP A 245 23.12 8.93 5.36
CA ASP A 245 24.45 9.56 5.39
C ASP A 245 24.45 10.99 5.98
N VAL A 246 23.30 11.64 6.14
CA VAL A 246 23.20 12.96 6.79
C VAL A 246 23.38 12.82 8.30
N LYS A 247 24.48 13.35 8.86
CA LYS A 247 24.81 13.21 10.30
C LYS A 247 24.85 14.52 11.10
N SER A 248 25.10 15.65 10.45
CA SER A 248 25.44 16.92 11.10
C SER A 248 24.57 18.10 10.68
N ASN A 249 23.53 17.87 9.86
CA ASN A 249 22.60 18.93 9.50
C ASN A 249 21.64 19.19 10.68
N PRO A 250 21.38 20.46 11.05
CA PRO A 250 20.49 20.77 12.19
C PRO A 250 19.01 20.49 11.90
N ILE A 251 18.64 20.27 10.64
CA ILE A 251 17.28 19.91 10.21
C ILE A 251 17.29 18.47 9.71
N GLU A 252 16.29 17.70 10.10
CA GLU A 252 16.04 16.37 9.59
C GLU A 252 14.67 16.33 8.93
N LEU A 253 14.56 15.65 7.80
CA LEU A 253 13.31 15.45 7.09
C LEU A 253 13.23 14.02 6.60
N VAL A 254 12.11 13.37 6.89
CA VAL A 254 11.71 12.10 6.31
C VAL A 254 10.36 12.34 5.64
N ILE A 255 10.26 12.09 4.34
CA ILE A 255 9.07 12.41 3.55
C ILE A 255 8.91 11.43 2.38
N GLY A 256 7.71 10.89 2.17
CA GLY A 256 7.44 9.88 1.14
C GLY A 256 6.76 8.64 1.73
N PRO A 257 6.46 7.63 0.91
CA PRO A 257 5.64 6.51 1.31
C PRO A 257 6.49 5.44 2.02
N ILE A 258 6.28 5.21 3.32
CA ILE A 258 7.21 4.43 4.18
C ILE A 258 6.56 3.20 4.80
N GLU A 259 5.57 3.40 5.67
CA GLU A 259 5.00 2.32 6.49
C GLU A 259 3.85 1.62 5.78
N THR A 260 3.67 0.32 6.04
CA THR A 260 2.63 -0.49 5.38
C THR A 260 1.43 -0.83 6.27
N TYR A 261 1.31 -0.22 7.45
CA TYR A 261 0.28 -0.56 8.43
C TYR A 261 -1.15 -0.24 7.97
N GLU A 262 -1.31 0.74 7.09
CA GLU A 262 -2.62 1.11 6.55
C GLU A 262 -3.17 0.01 5.61
N ASP A 263 -2.28 -0.76 4.97
CA ASP A 263 -2.64 -1.99 4.27
C ASP A 263 -2.73 -3.17 5.26
N ARG A 264 -3.88 -3.27 5.93
CA ARG A 264 -4.21 -4.40 6.81
C ARG A 264 -4.60 -5.68 6.03
N LEU A 265 -4.65 -5.65 4.69
CA LEU A 265 -5.05 -6.79 3.87
C LEU A 265 -3.87 -7.72 3.61
N PHE A 266 -2.76 -7.14 3.11
CA PHE A 266 -1.53 -7.87 2.79
C PHE A 266 -0.27 -7.27 3.43
N GLY A 267 -0.30 -6.00 3.83
CA GLY A 267 0.86 -5.27 4.37
C GLY A 267 1.94 -5.00 3.32
N TYR A 268 1.57 -4.95 2.04
CA TYR A 268 2.49 -4.68 0.94
C TYR A 268 2.59 -3.19 0.64
N ARG A 269 1.48 -2.44 0.68
CA ARG A 269 1.48 -1.07 0.16
C ARG A 269 1.90 -0.08 1.24
N SER A 270 2.81 0.83 0.90
CA SER A 270 3.22 1.88 1.82
C SER A 270 2.32 3.11 1.72
N ALA A 271 2.22 3.85 2.82
CA ALA A 271 1.43 5.07 2.93
C ALA A 271 2.32 6.31 3.03
N TYR A 272 1.88 7.42 2.40
CA TYR A 272 2.56 8.74 2.41
C TYR A 272 2.50 9.44 3.76
#